data_AF-A0A124IVF0-F1
#
_entry.id   AF-A0A124IVF0-F1
#
_cell.length_a   1.000
_cell.length_b   1.000
_cell.length_c   1.000
_cell.angle_alpha   90.00
_cell.angle_beta   90.00
_cell.angle_gamma   90.00
#
_symmetry.space_group_name_H-M   'P 1'
#
loop_
_entity.id
_entity.type
_entity.pdbx_description
1 polymer ?
#
loop_
_entity_poly.entity_id
_entity_poly.type
_entity_poly.pdbx_seq_one_letter_code
_entity_poly.pdbx_strand_id
1 'polypeptide(L)'
;ACLQVDSRGSPLIDSFEIDVVPCIRINPGEKPFTAADRTPLHTDFVKSRLGQRNTEVRLLKAFFKAIGVYGAEIRVQGFSGYVSELLVIHYGSFTDTVKAMSRWSVKRVFIDMTGAYNERDAIRKFKSPVIIIDPVDPNRNAAASISRETLAMAIAAAKEFIKNPRIDFFLSNHARPKPLRVLPTVILRIPYPNGTSPDVVWGEVKRLMATLIKNLRELDFRIIRSMSWSDDKSIILLMLTLEQLELPPYELHKGPYVDSEAVENFVRKYVNDPSVIGPFIRGSRWYVIRSRKILNAIDAIKHIIPMVSLKNLKNSISRVEYITIKSLDDLTTLSPNERGVVEEFIYARPWWLT
;
A
#
# COMPACT_ATOMS: atom_id res chain seq x y z
N ALA A 1 -9.33 16.73 36.93
CA ALA A 1 -10.58 17.23 36.35
C ALA A 1 -10.86 16.47 35.06
N CYS A 2 -11.92 15.67 35.02
CA CYS A 2 -12.34 14.97 33.81
C CYS A 2 -12.93 16.00 32.84
N LEU A 3 -12.25 16.23 31.72
CA LEU A 3 -12.84 16.91 30.56
C LEU A 3 -13.48 15.84 29.68
N GLN A 4 -14.81 15.86 29.64
CA GLN A 4 -15.62 15.12 28.70
C GLN A 4 -15.50 15.86 27.36
N VAL A 5 -14.75 15.30 26.40
CA VAL A 5 -14.68 15.84 25.03
C VAL A 5 -15.58 15.00 24.15
N ASP A 6 -16.60 15.65 23.61
CA ASP A 6 -17.55 15.07 22.66
C ASP A 6 -16.81 14.56 21.42
N SER A 7 -16.94 13.25 21.18
CA SER A 7 -16.33 12.54 20.07
C SER A 7 -17.02 12.92 18.77
N ARG A 8 -16.53 13.95 18.06
CA ARG A 8 -16.68 14.08 16.59
C ARG A 8 -15.90 15.21 15.89
N GLY A 9 -14.90 15.82 16.53
CA GLY A 9 -13.95 16.72 15.86
C GLY A 9 -12.86 17.14 16.83
N SER A 10 -11.62 17.26 16.36
CA SER A 10 -10.52 17.81 17.15
C SER A 10 -10.91 19.21 17.64
N PRO A 11 -10.77 19.52 18.95
CA PRO A 11 -11.09 20.84 19.45
C PRO A 11 -10.29 21.91 18.72
N LEU A 12 -10.98 22.96 18.27
CA LEU A 12 -10.34 24.15 17.69
C LEU A 12 -10.14 25.20 18.79
N ILE A 13 -8.90 25.63 19.01
CA ILE A 13 -8.59 26.82 19.80
C ILE A 13 -7.86 27.80 18.88
N ASP A 14 -8.35 29.04 18.76
CA ASP A 14 -7.81 30.07 17.86
C ASP A 14 -7.60 29.59 16.42
N SER A 15 -8.54 28.79 15.90
CA SER A 15 -8.48 28.15 14.57
C SER A 15 -7.39 27.09 14.39
N PHE A 16 -6.68 26.70 15.44
CA PHE A 16 -5.76 25.57 15.44
C PHE A 16 -6.47 24.29 15.86
N GLU A 17 -6.24 23.23 15.09
CA GLU A 17 -6.63 21.88 15.47
C GLU A 17 -5.75 21.38 16.62
N ILE A 18 -6.37 21.01 17.75
CA ILE A 18 -5.67 20.52 18.92
C ILE A 18 -6.04 19.07 19.18
N ASP A 19 -5.02 18.26 19.44
CA ASP A 19 -5.16 16.88 19.91
C ASP A 19 -4.64 16.78 21.34
N VAL A 20 -5.51 16.36 22.27
CA VAL A 20 -5.18 16.20 23.69
C VAL A 20 -5.13 14.72 24.02
N VAL A 21 -3.91 14.17 24.05
CA VAL A 21 -3.68 12.74 24.25
C VAL A 21 -3.22 12.47 25.68
N PRO A 22 -4.02 11.80 26.53
CA PRO A 22 -3.56 11.38 27.85
C PRO A 22 -2.51 10.27 27.72
N CYS A 23 -1.45 10.35 28.52
CA CYS A 23 -0.39 9.34 28.54
C CYS A 23 0.18 9.16 29.95
N ILE A 24 0.83 8.02 30.17
CA ILE A 24 1.55 7.73 31.40
C ILE A 24 2.97 8.27 31.25
N ARG A 25 3.43 9.03 32.25
CA ARG A 25 4.82 9.49 32.30
C ARG A 25 5.73 8.30 32.58
N ILE A 26 6.69 8.07 31.69
CA ILE A 26 7.72 7.02 31.81
C ILE A 26 9.11 7.63 31.74
N ASN A 27 10.09 6.97 32.35
CA ASN A 27 11.51 7.32 32.25
C ASN A 27 12.17 6.60 31.06
N PRO A 28 13.30 7.11 30.52
CA PRO A 28 14.08 6.40 29.51
C PRO A 28 14.41 4.96 29.94
N GLY A 29 14.11 3.99 29.09
CA GLY A 29 14.33 2.56 29.35
C GLY A 29 13.18 1.85 30.07
N GLU A 30 12.19 2.57 30.59
CA GLU A 30 10.96 1.94 31.08
C GLU A 30 10.09 1.44 29.92
N LYS A 31 9.40 0.32 30.14
CA LYS A 31 8.52 -0.27 29.14
C LYS A 31 7.23 0.56 29.03
N PRO A 32 6.89 1.08 27.84
CA PRO A 32 5.64 1.82 27.66
C PRO A 32 4.42 0.90 27.73
N PHE A 33 3.29 1.40 28.26
CA PHE A 33 2.01 0.69 28.23
C PHE A 33 1.28 0.93 26.91
N THR A 34 1.38 2.14 26.36
CA THR A 34 0.76 2.56 25.11
C THR A 34 1.79 3.20 24.17
N ALA A 35 1.39 3.50 22.93
CA ALA A 35 2.24 4.28 22.04
C ALA A 35 2.42 5.73 22.50
N ALA A 36 1.40 6.31 23.15
CA ALA A 36 1.39 7.71 23.57
C ALA A 36 2.40 7.99 24.69
N ASP A 37 2.67 7.01 25.56
CA ASP A 37 3.60 7.14 26.70
C ASP A 37 5.04 7.50 26.26
N ARG A 38 5.42 7.11 25.04
CA ARG A 38 6.75 7.43 24.47
C ARG A 38 6.86 8.84 23.91
N THR A 39 5.74 9.50 23.60
CA THR A 39 5.73 10.80 22.92
C THR A 39 6.51 11.90 23.65
N PRO A 40 6.44 12.02 25.00
CA PRO A 40 7.29 12.95 25.73
C PRO A 40 8.78 12.67 25.53
N LEU A 41 9.21 11.41 25.65
CA LEU A 41 10.61 11.01 25.46
C LEU A 41 11.10 11.27 24.03
N HIS A 42 10.29 10.99 23.01
CA HIS A 42 10.62 11.34 21.62
C HIS A 42 10.84 12.86 21.48
N THR A 43 9.95 13.65 22.08
CA THR A 43 10.01 15.11 22.00
C THR A 43 11.29 15.64 22.63
N ASP A 44 11.66 15.12 23.81
CA ASP A 44 12.88 15.50 24.52
C ASP A 44 14.14 15.07 23.74
N PHE A 45 14.14 13.87 23.17
CA PHE A 45 15.23 13.40 22.31
C PHE A 45 15.41 14.31 21.09
N VAL A 46 14.33 14.60 20.36
CA VAL A 46 14.40 15.46 19.17
C VAL A 46 14.86 16.87 19.53
N LYS A 47 14.30 17.48 20.59
CA LYS A 47 14.70 18.82 21.05
C LYS A 47 16.20 18.89 21.40
N SER A 48 16.72 17.88 22.10
CA SER A 48 18.13 17.86 22.52
C SER A 48 19.12 17.64 21.38
N ARG A 49 18.70 17.05 20.24
CA ARG A 49 19.59 16.67 19.13
C ARG A 49 19.39 17.51 17.87
N LEU A 50 18.18 17.97 17.57
CA LEU A 50 17.87 18.61 16.28
C LEU A 50 18.49 20.01 16.17
N GLY A 51 18.50 20.78 17.27
CA GLY A 51 19.02 22.16 17.28
C GLY A 51 18.24 23.07 16.32
N GLN A 52 18.96 23.84 15.50
CA GLN A 52 18.36 24.81 14.56
C GLN A 52 17.90 24.19 13.22
N ARG A 53 17.98 22.87 13.05
CA ARG A 53 17.73 22.16 11.78
C ARG A 53 16.25 21.91 11.45
N ASN A 54 15.35 22.72 12.01
CA ASN A 54 13.91 22.60 11.76
C ASN A 54 13.54 22.80 10.28
N THR A 55 14.26 23.68 9.58
CA THR A 55 14.07 23.92 8.14
C THR A 55 14.43 22.69 7.31
N GLU A 56 15.52 21.99 7.65
CA GLU A 56 15.94 20.75 6.99
C GLU A 56 14.85 19.67 7.09
N VAL A 57 14.24 19.54 8.28
CA VAL A 57 13.12 18.63 8.49
C VAL A 57 11.90 19.01 7.65
N ARG A 58 11.57 20.30 7.56
CA ARG A 58 10.44 20.79 6.73
C ARG A 58 10.68 20.52 5.25
N LEU A 59 11.91 20.73 4.75
CA LEU A 59 12.30 20.40 3.38
C LEU A 59 12.15 18.90 3.11
N LEU A 60 12.64 18.05 4.02
CA LEU A 60 12.50 16.60 3.88
C LEU A 60 11.03 16.15 3.87
N LYS A 61 10.21 16.71 4.77
CA LYS A 61 8.76 16.44 4.82
C LYS A 61 8.07 16.91 3.54
N ALA A 62 8.41 18.10 3.02
CA ALA A 62 7.87 18.62 1.76
C ALA A 62 8.27 17.74 0.57
N PHE A 63 9.54 17.29 0.52
CA PHE A 63 10.02 16.34 -0.47
C PHE A 63 9.24 15.03 -0.44
N PHE A 64 9.07 14.42 0.74
CA PHE A 64 8.28 13.21 0.89
C PHE A 64 6.81 13.40 0.51
N LYS A 65 6.22 14.57 0.79
CA LYS A 65 4.84 14.88 0.38
C LYS A 65 4.72 14.96 -1.15
N ALA A 66 5.62 15.70 -1.81
CA ALA A 66 5.62 15.86 -3.27
C ALA A 66 5.72 14.51 -4.00
N ILE A 67 6.56 13.60 -3.51
CA ILE A 67 6.72 12.27 -4.11
C ILE A 67 5.71 11.22 -3.61
N GLY A 68 4.77 11.61 -2.74
CA GLY A 68 3.66 10.76 -2.28
C GLY A 68 4.04 9.70 -1.24
N VAL A 69 5.12 9.90 -0.47
CA VAL A 69 5.62 8.93 0.53
C VAL A 69 5.59 9.43 1.97
N TYR A 70 5.05 10.63 2.22
CA TYR A 70 4.92 11.18 3.57
C TYR A 70 3.66 10.67 4.26
N GLY A 71 3.82 10.13 5.48
CA GLY A 71 2.72 9.60 6.29
C GLY A 71 2.94 8.15 6.69
N ALA A 72 2.64 7.82 7.95
CA ALA A 72 2.77 6.47 8.49
C ALA A 72 1.45 5.69 8.52
N GLU A 73 0.35 6.32 8.11
CA GLU A 73 -0.96 5.70 8.02
C GLU A 73 -0.96 4.50 7.05
N ILE A 74 -1.92 3.59 7.22
CA ILE A 74 -2.00 2.33 6.45
C ILE A 74 -2.17 2.58 4.95
N ARG A 75 -2.75 3.74 4.59
CA ARG A 75 -2.90 4.18 3.20
C ARG A 75 -1.55 4.35 2.50
N VAL A 76 -0.65 5.13 3.10
CA VAL A 76 0.62 5.57 2.52
C VAL A 76 1.75 4.59 2.80
N GLN A 77 1.80 4.02 4.01
CA GLN A 77 2.87 3.11 4.43
C GLN A 77 4.26 3.73 4.18
N GLY A 78 4.44 4.97 4.65
CA GLY A 78 5.59 5.81 4.34
C GLY A 78 6.28 6.42 5.55
N PHE A 79 6.98 7.53 5.30
CA PHE A 79 7.87 8.19 6.25
C PHE A 79 7.07 9.08 7.19
N SER A 80 7.13 8.78 8.49
CA SER A 80 6.47 9.60 9.53
C SER A 80 7.21 10.91 9.78
N GLY A 81 6.55 11.83 10.50
CA GLY A 81 7.18 13.06 10.94
C GLY A 81 8.42 12.81 11.81
N TYR A 82 8.29 11.88 12.77
CA TYR A 82 9.38 11.45 13.65
C TYR A 82 10.53 10.80 12.88
N VAL A 83 10.25 9.91 11.91
CA VAL A 83 11.29 9.33 11.05
C VAL A 83 12.03 10.40 10.26
N SER A 84 11.32 11.42 9.77
CA SER A 84 11.96 12.55 9.06
C SER A 84 12.93 13.31 9.97
N GLU A 85 12.56 13.52 11.24
CA GLU A 85 13.44 14.14 12.25
C GLU A 85 14.66 13.26 12.56
N LEU A 86 14.45 11.95 12.75
CA LEU A 86 15.53 10.98 12.98
C LEU A 86 16.53 10.94 11.81
N LEU A 87 16.05 10.99 10.57
CA LEU A 87 16.91 11.00 9.38
C LEU A 87 17.77 12.27 9.33
N VAL A 88 17.19 13.44 9.59
CA VAL A 88 17.94 14.71 9.62
C VAL A 88 18.93 14.75 10.80
N ILE A 89 18.54 14.23 11.97
CA ILE A 89 19.44 14.09 13.12
C ILE A 89 20.65 13.23 12.74
N HIS A 90 20.42 12.09 12.08
CA HIS A 90 21.45 11.13 11.69
C HIS A 90 22.37 11.63 10.58
N TYR A 91 21.82 12.19 9.49
CA TYR A 91 22.59 12.60 8.32
C TYR A 91 23.05 14.06 8.32
N GLY A 92 22.47 14.91 9.18
CA GLY A 92 22.89 16.30 9.32
C GLY A 92 21.94 17.29 8.65
N SER A 93 21.56 17.05 7.39
CA SER A 93 20.76 17.97 6.56
C SER A 93 19.77 17.23 5.65
N PHE A 94 18.85 17.95 5.02
CA PHE A 94 18.00 17.45 3.94
C PHE A 94 18.86 16.91 2.80
N THR A 95 19.84 17.68 2.34
CA THR A 95 20.69 17.33 1.19
C THR A 95 21.48 16.04 1.46
N ASP A 96 22.07 15.90 2.65
CA ASP A 96 22.81 14.69 3.03
C ASP A 96 21.88 13.49 3.21
N THR A 97 20.67 13.70 3.73
CA THR A 97 19.64 12.67 3.82
C THR A 97 19.29 12.14 2.43
N VAL A 98 18.95 13.02 1.47
CA VAL A 98 18.60 12.61 0.10
C VAL A 98 19.79 11.94 -0.59
N LYS A 99 21.02 12.46 -0.38
CA LYS A 99 22.26 11.84 -0.88
C LYS A 99 22.45 10.43 -0.34
N ALA A 100 22.21 10.20 0.94
CA ALA A 100 22.25 8.86 1.53
C ALA A 100 21.13 7.96 0.96
N MET A 101 19.91 8.47 0.85
CA MET A 101 18.76 7.74 0.29
C MET A 101 19.00 7.27 -1.15
N SER A 102 19.66 8.07 -1.98
CA SER A 102 20.01 7.69 -3.35
C SER A 102 20.92 6.46 -3.43
N ARG A 103 21.63 6.14 -2.33
CA ARG A 103 22.57 5.02 -2.20
C ARG A 103 22.00 3.86 -1.39
N TRP A 104 20.81 4.00 -0.81
CA TRP A 104 20.16 2.93 -0.07
C TRP A 104 19.89 1.71 -0.95
N SER A 105 19.89 0.53 -0.32
CA SER A 105 19.50 -0.71 -0.97
C SER A 105 18.00 -0.92 -0.85
N VAL A 106 17.33 -1.23 -1.96
CA VAL A 106 15.90 -1.60 -1.95
C VAL A 106 15.65 -2.90 -1.17
N LYS A 107 16.69 -3.73 -0.96
CA LYS A 107 16.56 -4.93 -0.14
C LYS A 107 16.36 -4.55 1.32
N ARG A 108 17.11 -3.56 1.81
CA ARG A 108 17.13 -3.15 3.21
C ARG A 108 17.88 -1.85 3.48
N VAL A 109 17.39 -1.11 4.46
CA VAL A 109 18.07 0.03 5.12
C VAL A 109 18.10 -0.23 6.62
N PHE A 110 19.26 -0.03 7.24
CA PHE A 110 19.44 -0.14 8.69
C PHE A 110 20.14 1.11 9.22
N ILE A 111 19.53 1.74 10.24
CA ILE A 111 20.06 2.91 10.94
C ILE A 111 19.87 2.67 12.44
N ASP A 112 20.95 2.77 13.19
CA ASP A 112 20.93 2.73 14.65
C ASP A 112 21.85 3.81 15.21
N MET A 113 21.25 4.79 15.89
CA MET A 113 21.97 5.89 16.55
C MET A 113 22.38 5.57 17.99
N THR A 114 21.92 4.44 18.51
CA THR A 114 22.18 3.99 19.89
C THR A 114 23.28 2.95 19.99
N GLY A 115 23.55 2.24 18.89
CA GLY A 115 24.45 1.09 18.87
C GLY A 115 23.87 -0.15 19.58
N ALA A 116 22.56 -0.18 19.84
CA ALA A 116 21.89 -1.28 20.52
C ALA A 116 21.82 -2.57 19.70
N TYR A 117 21.92 -2.48 18.37
CA TYR A 117 21.86 -3.63 17.47
C TYR A 117 22.99 -3.63 16.44
N ASN A 118 23.45 -4.84 16.10
CA ASN A 118 24.02 -5.07 14.78
C ASN A 118 22.90 -5.30 13.76
N GLU A 119 23.20 -5.10 12.47
CA GLU A 119 22.22 -5.21 11.40
C GLU A 119 21.55 -6.60 11.37
N ARG A 120 22.32 -7.69 11.56
CA ARG A 120 21.82 -9.07 11.46
C ARG A 120 20.73 -9.36 12.48
N ASP A 121 20.90 -8.91 13.71
CA ASP A 121 19.94 -9.15 14.79
C ASP A 121 18.71 -8.25 14.65
N ALA A 122 18.90 -7.00 14.22
CA ALA A 122 17.80 -6.10 13.88
C ALA A 122 16.91 -6.69 12.76
N ILE A 123 17.52 -7.28 11.73
CA ILE A 123 16.81 -7.95 10.64
C ILE A 123 15.91 -9.08 11.15
N ARG A 124 16.48 -9.95 11.98
CA ARG A 124 15.76 -11.12 12.53
C ARG A 124 14.56 -10.67 13.35
N LYS A 125 14.71 -9.59 14.11
CA LYS A 125 13.68 -9.03 14.98
C LYS A 125 12.56 -8.33 14.22
N PHE A 126 12.89 -7.36 13.36
CA PHE A 126 11.89 -6.41 12.84
C PHE A 126 11.31 -6.77 11.48
N LYS A 127 11.99 -7.60 10.66
CA LYS A 127 11.50 -8.09 9.36
C LYS A 127 10.90 -7.01 8.42
N SER A 128 11.43 -5.80 8.47
CA SER A 128 10.98 -4.64 7.67
C SER A 128 12.03 -4.24 6.62
N PRO A 129 11.64 -3.66 5.46
CA PRO A 129 12.61 -3.13 4.49
C PRO A 129 13.42 -1.95 5.03
N VAL A 130 12.87 -1.15 5.95
CA VAL A 130 13.57 -0.04 6.60
C VAL A 130 13.52 -0.24 8.10
N ILE A 131 14.70 -0.29 8.71
CA ILE A 131 14.86 -0.48 10.14
C ILE A 131 15.61 0.73 10.68
N ILE A 132 14.90 1.56 11.44
CA ILE A 132 15.47 2.67 12.19
C ILE A 132 15.19 2.38 13.66
N ILE A 133 16.23 2.04 14.42
CA ILE A 133 16.10 1.77 15.85
C ILE A 133 15.66 3.05 16.54
N ASP A 134 14.57 2.96 17.28
CA ASP A 134 14.06 4.11 18.02
C ASP A 134 15.01 4.45 19.19
N PRO A 135 15.57 5.67 19.24
CA PRO A 135 16.54 6.03 20.25
C PRO A 135 16.01 6.03 21.68
N VAL A 136 14.68 6.08 21.87
CA VAL A 136 14.06 6.03 23.21
C VAL A 136 13.51 4.64 23.57
N ASP A 137 13.41 3.73 22.59
CA ASP A 137 12.93 2.36 22.77
C ASP A 137 13.60 1.42 21.76
N PRO A 138 14.75 0.79 22.12
CA PRO A 138 15.46 -0.13 21.24
C PRO A 138 14.63 -1.35 20.81
N ASN A 139 13.48 -1.65 21.44
CA ASN A 139 12.60 -2.72 21.01
C ASN A 139 11.66 -2.32 19.87
N ARG A 140 11.75 -1.08 19.38
CA ARG A 140 10.87 -0.53 18.36
C ARG A 140 11.64 -0.14 17.10
N ASN A 141 11.05 -0.47 15.95
CA ASN A 141 11.44 0.10 14.67
C ASN A 141 10.58 1.35 14.38
N ALA A 142 11.19 2.53 14.38
CA ALA A 142 10.50 3.78 14.08
C ALA A 142 9.96 3.85 12.63
N ALA A 143 10.57 3.07 11.73
CA ALA A 143 10.23 2.98 10.31
C ALA A 143 9.36 1.75 9.95
N ALA A 144 8.70 1.13 10.92
CA ALA A 144 7.90 -0.08 10.71
C ALA A 144 6.76 0.06 9.68
N SER A 145 6.26 1.29 9.47
CA SER A 145 5.21 1.59 8.49
C SER A 145 5.72 1.59 7.04
N ILE A 146 7.02 1.74 6.80
CA ILE A 146 7.57 1.96 5.46
C ILE A 146 7.50 0.68 4.63
N SER A 147 6.72 0.70 3.55
CA SER A 147 6.64 -0.41 2.60
C SER A 147 7.88 -0.49 1.70
N ARG A 148 8.06 -1.61 1.00
CA ARG A 148 9.17 -1.77 0.05
C ARG A 148 8.98 -0.88 -1.17
N GLU A 149 7.74 -0.70 -1.60
CA GLU A 149 7.33 0.19 -2.69
C GLU A 149 7.66 1.64 -2.34
N THR A 150 7.32 2.08 -1.12
CA THR A 150 7.65 3.42 -0.60
C THR A 150 9.15 3.64 -0.55
N LEU A 151 9.92 2.66 -0.03
CA LEU A 151 11.38 2.71 -0.04
C LEU A 151 11.94 2.85 -1.46
N ALA A 152 11.45 2.03 -2.40
CA ALA A 152 11.90 2.06 -3.79
C ALA A 152 11.60 3.41 -4.45
N MET A 153 10.41 3.96 -4.21
CA MET A 153 10.00 5.27 -4.71
C MET A 153 10.91 6.38 -4.19
N ALA A 154 11.20 6.36 -2.88
CA ALA A 154 12.05 7.36 -2.27
C ALA A 154 13.50 7.29 -2.77
N ILE A 155 14.04 6.09 -2.99
CA ILE A 155 15.37 5.91 -3.62
C ILE A 155 15.39 6.47 -5.04
N ALA A 156 14.38 6.16 -5.85
CA ALA A 156 14.30 6.61 -7.24
C ALA A 156 14.18 8.13 -7.34
N ALA A 157 13.29 8.74 -6.54
CA ALA A 157 13.13 10.18 -6.46
C ALA A 157 14.41 10.87 -5.96
N ALA A 158 15.09 10.31 -4.94
CA ALA A 158 16.34 10.85 -4.43
C ALA A 158 17.45 10.86 -5.49
N LYS A 159 17.57 9.80 -6.29
CA LYS A 159 18.50 9.73 -7.42
C LYS A 159 18.21 10.80 -8.46
N GLU A 160 16.94 10.97 -8.83
CA GLU A 160 16.54 11.99 -9.79
C GLU A 160 16.79 13.41 -9.25
N PHE A 161 16.42 13.68 -8.01
CA PHE A 161 16.64 14.99 -7.39
C PHE A 161 18.11 15.39 -7.36
N ILE A 162 19.03 14.46 -7.05
CA ILE A 162 20.47 14.74 -7.07
C ILE A 162 20.97 15.03 -8.47
N LYS A 163 20.45 14.32 -9.47
CA LYS A 163 20.86 14.50 -10.87
C LYS A 163 20.33 15.81 -11.45
N ASN A 164 19.08 16.17 -11.15
CA ASN A 164 18.40 17.34 -11.69
C ASN A 164 17.52 18.02 -10.61
N PRO A 165 18.12 18.77 -9.68
CA PRO A 165 17.40 19.43 -8.61
C PRO A 165 16.46 20.51 -9.15
N ARG A 166 15.20 20.48 -8.75
CA ARG A 166 14.20 21.49 -9.15
C ARG A 166 13.10 21.67 -8.12
N ILE A 167 12.45 22.82 -8.16
CA ILE A 167 11.44 23.23 -7.16
C ILE A 167 10.23 22.30 -7.10
N ASP A 168 9.91 21.62 -8.20
CA ASP A 168 8.78 20.69 -8.27
C ASP A 168 8.86 19.61 -7.19
N PHE A 169 10.05 19.18 -6.78
CA PHE A 169 10.23 18.23 -5.68
C PHE A 169 9.77 18.72 -4.29
N PHE A 170 9.23 19.94 -4.20
CA PHE A 170 8.66 20.50 -2.97
C PHE A 170 7.21 20.99 -3.16
N LEU A 171 6.62 20.79 -4.35
CA LEU A 171 5.26 21.18 -4.68
C LEU A 171 4.34 19.96 -4.67
N SER A 172 3.09 20.12 -4.24
CA SER A 172 2.11 19.02 -4.20
C SER A 172 1.31 18.87 -5.49
N ASN A 173 1.33 19.89 -6.35
CA ASN A 173 0.53 19.93 -7.58
C ASN A 173 1.44 19.73 -8.78
N HIS A 174 1.40 18.52 -9.33
CA HIS A 174 2.07 18.20 -10.59
C HIS A 174 1.05 18.14 -11.71
N ALA A 175 1.49 18.52 -12.91
CA ALA A 175 0.72 18.26 -14.11
C ALA A 175 0.44 16.75 -14.18
N ARG A 176 -0.82 16.39 -14.39
CA ARG A 176 -1.23 15.00 -14.59
C ARG A 176 -1.27 14.74 -16.09
N PRO A 177 -0.24 14.10 -16.66
CA PRO A 177 -0.26 13.78 -18.07
C PRO A 177 -1.40 12.79 -18.37
N LYS A 178 -2.06 13.01 -19.50
CA LYS A 178 -3.15 12.16 -19.95
C LYS A 178 -2.59 10.86 -20.55
N PRO A 179 -3.24 9.70 -20.30
CA PRO A 179 -2.86 8.47 -20.96
C PRO A 179 -3.11 8.55 -22.46
N LEU A 180 -2.14 8.07 -23.26
CA LEU A 180 -2.29 7.95 -24.72
C LEU A 180 -3.04 6.67 -25.13
N ARG A 181 -3.08 5.69 -24.23
CA ARG A 181 -3.76 4.41 -24.40
C ARG A 181 -4.22 3.91 -23.04
N VAL A 182 -5.28 3.12 -23.01
CA VAL A 182 -5.71 2.41 -21.81
C VAL A 182 -5.50 0.91 -22.00
N LEU A 183 -5.25 0.23 -20.90
CA LEU A 183 -5.31 -1.22 -20.83
C LEU A 183 -6.63 -1.63 -20.15
N PRO A 184 -7.15 -2.84 -20.43
CA PRO A 184 -8.39 -3.29 -19.83
C PRO A 184 -8.33 -3.19 -18.30
N THR A 185 -9.19 -2.37 -17.72
CA THR A 185 -9.15 -2.04 -16.29
C THR A 185 -10.54 -2.17 -15.68
N VAL A 186 -10.63 -2.84 -14.54
CA VAL A 186 -11.83 -2.88 -13.71
C VAL A 186 -11.64 -1.94 -12.53
N ILE A 187 -12.65 -1.11 -12.28
CA ILE A 187 -12.71 -0.19 -11.14
C ILE A 187 -13.91 -0.60 -10.28
N LEU A 188 -13.66 -0.90 -9.01
CA LEU A 188 -14.69 -1.03 -8.00
C LEU A 188 -14.85 0.34 -7.35
N ARG A 189 -16.00 0.97 -7.58
CA ARG A 189 -16.39 2.22 -6.95
C ARG A 189 -17.27 1.90 -5.76
N ILE A 190 -16.73 2.08 -4.56
CA ILE A 190 -17.32 1.65 -3.29
C ILE A 190 -17.63 2.89 -2.45
N PRO A 191 -18.87 3.09 -1.97
CA PRO A 191 -19.18 4.18 -1.04
C PRO A 191 -18.34 4.09 0.24
N TYR A 192 -17.80 5.21 0.71
CA TYR A 192 -17.03 5.23 1.95
C TYR A 192 -17.94 4.94 3.16
N PRO A 193 -17.53 4.11 4.13
CA PRO A 193 -18.37 3.77 5.29
C PRO A 193 -18.45 4.94 6.28
N ASN A 194 -19.65 5.19 6.80
CA ASN A 194 -19.87 6.25 7.79
C ASN A 194 -19.31 5.87 9.17
N GLY A 195 -18.77 6.84 9.89
CA GLY A 195 -18.39 6.68 11.31
C GLY A 195 -17.21 5.73 11.58
N THR A 196 -16.45 5.36 10.54
CA THR A 196 -15.27 4.49 10.67
C THR A 196 -14.00 5.30 10.39
N SER A 197 -12.96 5.12 11.22
CA SER A 197 -11.69 5.84 11.01
C SER A 197 -10.99 5.40 9.72
N PRO A 198 -10.27 6.31 9.03
CA PRO A 198 -9.54 5.98 7.80
C PRO A 198 -8.61 4.78 7.93
N ASP A 199 -7.83 4.66 9.00
CA ASP A 199 -6.92 3.53 9.17
C ASP A 199 -7.64 2.18 9.21
N VAL A 200 -8.80 2.11 9.88
CA VAL A 200 -9.61 0.87 9.91
C VAL A 200 -10.11 0.54 8.50
N VAL A 201 -10.61 1.55 7.77
CA VAL A 201 -11.07 1.38 6.38
C VAL A 201 -9.92 0.92 5.47
N TRP A 202 -8.76 1.57 5.54
CA TRP A 202 -7.59 1.24 4.74
C TRP A 202 -7.04 -0.16 5.05
N GLY A 203 -7.12 -0.62 6.30
CA GLY A 203 -6.82 -1.99 6.67
C GLY A 203 -7.71 -3.00 5.92
N GLU A 204 -9.02 -2.74 5.85
CA GLU A 204 -9.96 -3.59 5.11
C GLU A 204 -9.76 -3.49 3.59
N VAL A 205 -9.50 -2.29 3.06
CA VAL A 205 -9.20 -2.05 1.62
C VAL A 205 -7.97 -2.81 1.18
N LYS A 206 -6.86 -2.72 1.92
CA LYS A 206 -5.60 -3.42 1.56
C LYS A 206 -5.81 -4.94 1.60
N ARG A 207 -6.54 -5.46 2.59
CA ARG A 207 -6.89 -6.88 2.68
C ARG A 207 -7.78 -7.32 1.51
N LEU A 208 -8.80 -6.53 1.17
CA LEU A 208 -9.67 -6.81 0.02
C LEU A 208 -8.87 -6.85 -1.28
N MET A 209 -8.04 -5.82 -1.54
CA MET A 209 -7.18 -5.77 -2.72
C MET A 209 -6.22 -6.96 -2.78
N ALA A 210 -5.57 -7.31 -1.67
CA ALA A 210 -4.68 -8.47 -1.62
C ALA A 210 -5.41 -9.79 -1.93
N THR A 211 -6.61 -9.98 -1.39
CA THR A 211 -7.43 -11.18 -1.65
C THR A 211 -7.91 -11.23 -3.09
N LEU A 212 -8.35 -10.10 -3.67
CA LEU A 212 -8.72 -10.01 -5.08
C LEU A 212 -7.54 -10.39 -5.96
N ILE A 213 -6.37 -9.80 -5.73
CA ILE A 213 -5.16 -10.08 -6.53
C ILE A 213 -4.79 -11.55 -6.47
N LYS A 214 -4.80 -12.15 -5.27
CA LYS A 214 -4.47 -13.56 -5.09
C LYS A 214 -5.45 -14.48 -5.84
N ASN A 215 -6.74 -14.33 -5.61
CA ASN A 215 -7.74 -15.25 -6.16
C ASN A 215 -7.98 -15.04 -7.66
N LEU A 216 -7.87 -13.81 -8.16
CA LEU A 216 -7.91 -13.55 -9.60
C LEU A 216 -6.78 -14.28 -10.33
N ARG A 217 -5.57 -14.29 -9.77
CA ARG A 217 -4.45 -15.06 -10.33
C ARG A 217 -4.68 -16.57 -10.29
N GLU A 218 -5.31 -17.08 -9.23
CA GLU A 218 -5.70 -18.50 -9.13
C GLU A 218 -6.78 -18.89 -10.16
N LEU A 219 -7.58 -17.91 -10.61
CA LEU A 219 -8.55 -18.04 -11.71
C LEU A 219 -7.95 -17.70 -13.09
N ASP A 220 -6.62 -17.68 -13.22
CA ASP A 220 -5.86 -17.35 -14.44
C ASP A 220 -5.99 -15.90 -14.96
N PHE A 221 -6.61 -14.99 -14.21
CA PHE A 221 -6.60 -13.57 -14.57
C PHE A 221 -5.23 -12.95 -14.25
N ARG A 222 -4.52 -12.51 -15.29
CA ARG A 222 -3.24 -11.83 -15.13
C ARG A 222 -3.44 -10.34 -14.84
N ILE A 223 -3.12 -9.96 -13.61
CA ILE A 223 -3.14 -8.56 -13.17
C ILE A 223 -1.80 -7.90 -13.49
N ILE A 224 -1.86 -6.80 -14.25
CA ILE A 224 -0.70 -5.98 -14.64
C ILE A 224 -0.40 -4.94 -13.56
N ARG A 225 -1.44 -4.23 -13.09
CA ARG A 225 -1.30 -3.17 -12.08
C ARG A 225 -2.54 -3.14 -11.19
N SER A 226 -2.35 -2.73 -9.94
CA SER A 226 -3.43 -2.48 -8.99
C SER A 226 -3.16 -1.22 -8.17
N MET A 227 -4.19 -0.48 -7.82
CA MET A 227 -4.10 0.67 -6.91
C MET A 227 -5.42 0.85 -6.17
N SER A 228 -5.33 1.41 -4.97
CA SER A 228 -6.47 1.81 -4.17
C SER A 228 -6.38 3.30 -3.89
N TRP A 229 -7.50 3.99 -3.97
CA TRP A 229 -7.58 5.43 -3.68
C TRP A 229 -8.89 5.74 -2.94
N SER A 230 -8.89 6.79 -2.12
CA SER A 230 -10.08 7.33 -1.48
C SER A 230 -9.87 8.81 -1.17
N ASP A 231 -10.96 9.57 -1.14
CA ASP A 231 -10.99 10.91 -0.54
C ASP A 231 -11.20 10.86 0.99
N ASP A 232 -11.21 9.65 1.57
CA ASP A 232 -11.47 9.33 2.98
C ASP A 232 -12.82 9.86 3.49
N LYS A 233 -13.77 10.15 2.58
CA LYS A 233 -15.04 10.81 2.89
C LYS A 233 -16.23 10.19 2.18
N SER A 234 -16.17 10.08 0.85
CA SER A 234 -17.32 9.75 0.02
C SER A 234 -17.13 8.44 -0.75
N ILE A 235 -15.92 8.18 -1.26
CA ILE A 235 -15.70 7.07 -2.18
C ILE A 235 -14.35 6.39 -1.99
N ILE A 236 -14.32 5.09 -2.27
CA ILE A 236 -13.13 4.26 -2.39
C ILE A 236 -13.11 3.70 -3.81
N LEU A 237 -11.97 3.81 -4.49
CA LEU A 237 -11.72 3.21 -5.78
C LEU A 237 -10.69 2.09 -5.64
N LEU A 238 -11.05 0.87 -6.04
CA LEU A 238 -10.09 -0.21 -6.27
C LEU A 238 -9.93 -0.41 -7.76
N MET A 239 -8.73 -0.16 -8.27
CA MET A 239 -8.43 -0.20 -9.69
C MET A 239 -7.52 -1.39 -9.96
N LEU A 240 -7.89 -2.21 -10.94
CA LEU A 240 -7.19 -3.41 -11.37
C LEU A 240 -7.04 -3.38 -12.89
N THR A 241 -5.83 -3.19 -13.40
CA THR A 241 -5.51 -3.36 -14.82
C THR A 241 -5.14 -4.81 -15.07
N LEU A 242 -5.80 -5.44 -16.04
CA LEU A 242 -5.62 -6.84 -16.42
C LEU A 242 -5.12 -6.94 -17.86
N GLU A 243 -4.49 -8.06 -18.19
CA GLU A 243 -4.14 -8.39 -19.58
C GLU A 243 -5.39 -8.56 -20.44
N GLN A 244 -6.43 -9.19 -19.88
CA GLN A 244 -7.73 -9.40 -20.51
C GLN A 244 -8.83 -9.45 -19.45
N LEU A 245 -10.03 -9.01 -19.82
CA LEU A 245 -11.21 -9.04 -18.95
C LEU A 245 -12.06 -10.30 -19.13
N GLU A 246 -11.88 -10.98 -20.25
CA GLU A 246 -12.57 -12.21 -20.60
C GLU A 246 -11.51 -13.26 -20.92
N LEU A 247 -11.61 -14.41 -20.27
CA LEU A 247 -10.77 -15.57 -20.52
C LEU A 247 -11.38 -16.46 -21.60
N PRO A 248 -10.56 -17.23 -22.33
CA PRO A 248 -11.06 -18.28 -23.22
C PRO A 248 -11.98 -19.26 -22.47
N PRO A 249 -12.99 -19.84 -23.13
CA PRO A 249 -14.01 -20.65 -22.49
C PRO A 249 -13.51 -21.94 -21.85
N TYR A 250 -12.30 -22.38 -22.20
CA TYR A 250 -11.70 -23.60 -21.68
C TYR A 250 -10.43 -23.32 -20.87
N GLU A 251 -10.18 -24.18 -19.89
CA GLU A 251 -8.97 -24.19 -19.07
C GLU A 251 -8.26 -25.53 -19.12
N LEU A 252 -6.94 -25.48 -18.94
CA LEU A 252 -6.13 -26.67 -18.74
C LEU A 252 -6.14 -27.03 -17.25
N HIS A 253 -6.95 -28.00 -16.86
CA HIS A 253 -7.02 -28.47 -15.47
C HIS A 253 -5.88 -29.44 -15.16
N LYS A 254 -5.00 -29.02 -14.24
CA LYS A 254 -3.83 -29.79 -13.81
C LYS A 254 -4.23 -30.92 -12.86
N GLY A 255 -3.96 -32.15 -13.27
CA GLY A 255 -4.13 -33.35 -12.46
C GLY A 255 -2.87 -33.72 -11.65
N PRO A 256 -2.91 -34.90 -10.99
CA PRO A 256 -1.79 -35.42 -10.20
C PRO A 256 -0.60 -35.83 -11.08
N TYR A 257 0.55 -36.08 -10.45
CA TYR A 257 1.65 -36.78 -11.11
C TYR A 257 1.25 -38.22 -11.44
N VAL A 258 1.82 -38.78 -12.50
CA VAL A 258 1.45 -40.10 -13.02
C VAL A 258 1.69 -41.26 -12.04
N ASP A 259 2.58 -41.07 -11.07
CA ASP A 259 2.95 -42.03 -10.01
C ASP A 259 2.20 -41.80 -8.69
N SER A 260 1.23 -40.87 -8.66
CA SER A 260 0.46 -40.57 -7.46
C SER A 260 -0.72 -41.54 -7.29
N GLU A 261 -1.01 -41.90 -6.04
CA GLU A 261 -2.23 -42.66 -5.67
C GLU A 261 -3.53 -41.94 -6.07
N ALA A 262 -3.49 -40.62 -6.29
CA ALA A 262 -4.65 -39.84 -6.73
C ALA A 262 -5.03 -40.03 -8.21
N VAL A 263 -4.20 -40.75 -9.00
CA VAL A 263 -4.41 -40.95 -10.44
C VAL A 263 -5.71 -41.67 -10.72
N GLU A 264 -6.01 -42.75 -9.99
CA GLU A 264 -7.21 -43.56 -10.24
C GLU A 264 -8.49 -42.73 -10.10
N ASN A 265 -8.57 -41.91 -9.05
CA ASN A 265 -9.70 -41.00 -8.82
C ASN A 265 -9.83 -39.94 -9.92
N PHE A 266 -8.71 -39.37 -10.36
CA PHE A 266 -8.70 -38.35 -11.41
C PHE A 266 -9.16 -38.93 -12.75
N VAL A 267 -8.59 -40.07 -13.16
CA VAL A 267 -8.93 -40.74 -14.41
C VAL A 267 -10.40 -41.17 -14.40
N ARG A 268 -10.86 -41.83 -13.31
CA ARG A 268 -12.26 -42.26 -13.18
C ARG A 268 -13.25 -41.11 -13.30
N LYS A 269 -12.90 -39.94 -12.77
CA LYS A 269 -13.75 -38.74 -12.84
C LYS A 269 -13.91 -38.21 -14.27
N TYR A 270 -12.87 -38.29 -15.09
CA TYR A 270 -12.81 -37.55 -16.36
C TYR A 270 -12.80 -38.41 -17.62
N VAL A 271 -12.45 -39.69 -17.56
CA VAL A 271 -12.28 -40.56 -18.74
C VAL A 271 -13.57 -40.73 -19.57
N ASN A 272 -14.72 -40.69 -18.91
CA ASN A 272 -16.04 -40.84 -19.56
C ASN A 272 -16.85 -39.53 -19.55
N ASP A 273 -16.24 -38.40 -19.20
CA ASP A 273 -16.92 -37.11 -19.16
C ASP A 273 -16.88 -36.47 -20.57
N PRO A 274 -18.01 -36.39 -21.31
CA PRO A 274 -18.02 -35.84 -22.66
C PRO A 274 -17.77 -34.32 -22.70
N SER A 275 -17.79 -33.65 -21.54
CA SER A 275 -17.54 -32.20 -21.44
C SER A 275 -16.06 -31.82 -21.36
N VAL A 276 -15.16 -32.82 -21.36
CA VAL A 276 -13.70 -32.60 -21.29
C VAL A 276 -12.96 -33.20 -22.48
N ILE A 277 -11.80 -32.64 -22.80
CA ILE A 277 -10.81 -33.24 -23.70
C ILE A 277 -9.69 -33.85 -22.84
N GLY A 278 -9.45 -35.14 -23.01
CA GLY A 278 -8.55 -35.93 -22.18
C GLY A 278 -9.29 -37.05 -21.45
N PRO A 279 -8.76 -37.56 -20.33
CA PRO A 279 -7.49 -37.19 -19.70
C PRO A 279 -6.28 -37.54 -20.57
N PHE A 280 -5.24 -36.71 -20.55
CA PHE A 280 -3.98 -36.95 -21.28
C PHE A 280 -2.77 -36.62 -20.40
N ILE A 281 -1.60 -37.14 -20.77
CA ILE A 281 -0.35 -36.90 -20.04
C ILE A 281 0.46 -35.81 -20.76
N ARG A 282 1.04 -34.88 -19.99
CA ARG A 282 2.02 -33.91 -20.49
C ARG A 282 3.16 -33.78 -19.47
N GLY A 283 4.37 -34.12 -19.88
CA GLY A 283 5.49 -34.27 -18.93
C GLY A 283 5.20 -35.42 -17.97
N SER A 284 5.26 -35.17 -16.65
CA SER A 284 5.03 -36.18 -15.61
C SER A 284 3.63 -36.13 -14.98
N ARG A 285 2.66 -35.43 -15.58
CA ARG A 285 1.33 -35.20 -14.99
C ARG A 285 0.18 -35.48 -15.93
N TRP A 286 -0.97 -35.81 -15.33
CA TRP A 286 -2.27 -35.88 -15.97
C TRP A 286 -2.91 -34.50 -16.13
N TYR A 287 -3.69 -34.33 -17.19
CA TYR A 287 -4.41 -33.11 -17.52
C TYR A 287 -5.75 -33.43 -18.18
N VAL A 288 -6.69 -32.50 -18.07
CA VAL A 288 -7.89 -32.42 -18.91
C VAL A 288 -8.08 -30.97 -19.36
N ILE A 289 -8.67 -30.77 -20.54
CA ILE A 289 -9.19 -29.46 -20.94
C ILE A 289 -10.68 -29.47 -20.66
N ARG A 290 -11.19 -28.48 -19.94
CA ARG A 290 -12.61 -28.40 -19.55
C ARG A 290 -13.11 -26.97 -19.62
N SER A 291 -14.44 -26.78 -19.62
CA SER A 291 -15.04 -25.44 -19.57
C SER A 291 -14.73 -24.71 -18.27
N ARG A 292 -14.41 -23.42 -18.35
CA ARG A 292 -14.25 -22.53 -17.19
C ARG A 292 -15.61 -22.25 -16.56
N LYS A 293 -15.63 -22.17 -15.23
CA LYS A 293 -16.83 -21.74 -14.48
C LYS A 293 -17.02 -20.24 -14.52
N ILE A 294 -15.93 -19.48 -14.62
CA ILE A 294 -15.93 -18.01 -14.62
C ILE A 294 -15.04 -17.56 -15.77
N LEU A 295 -15.61 -16.77 -16.69
CA LEU A 295 -14.89 -16.25 -17.85
C LEU A 295 -14.58 -14.76 -17.71
N ASN A 296 -15.43 -14.00 -17.03
CA ASN A 296 -15.33 -12.55 -16.93
C ASN A 296 -14.70 -12.10 -15.59
N ALA A 297 -13.83 -11.09 -15.64
CA ALA A 297 -13.14 -10.56 -14.48
C ALA A 297 -14.09 -9.98 -13.41
N ILE A 298 -15.18 -9.31 -13.81
CA ILE A 298 -16.18 -8.79 -12.87
C ILE A 298 -16.89 -9.94 -12.15
N ASP A 299 -17.25 -11.00 -12.87
CA ASP A 299 -17.88 -12.17 -12.26
C ASP A 299 -16.93 -12.88 -11.29
N ALA A 300 -15.63 -12.96 -11.64
CA ALA A 300 -14.60 -13.44 -10.73
C ALA A 300 -14.51 -12.58 -9.47
N ILE A 301 -14.47 -11.25 -9.61
CA ILE A 301 -14.43 -10.32 -8.47
C ILE A 301 -15.67 -10.50 -7.58
N LYS A 302 -16.88 -10.56 -8.18
CA LYS A 302 -18.13 -10.81 -7.45
C LYS A 302 -18.13 -12.14 -6.71
N HIS A 303 -17.51 -13.17 -7.28
CA HIS A 303 -17.35 -14.47 -6.65
C HIS A 303 -16.38 -14.42 -5.45
N ILE A 304 -15.32 -13.62 -5.53
CA ILE A 304 -14.27 -13.53 -4.51
C ILE A 304 -14.68 -12.66 -3.32
N ILE A 305 -15.37 -11.53 -3.56
CA ILE A 305 -15.71 -10.55 -2.51
C ILE A 305 -16.36 -11.19 -1.27
N PRO A 306 -17.36 -12.09 -1.38
CA PRO A 306 -17.99 -12.75 -0.23
C PRO A 306 -17.03 -13.57 0.64
N MET A 307 -15.88 -14.00 0.10
CA MET A 307 -14.87 -14.76 0.83
C MET A 307 -14.02 -13.88 1.76
N VAL A 308 -14.11 -12.55 1.61
CA VAL A 308 -13.34 -11.59 2.41
C VAL A 308 -14.17 -11.20 3.64
N SER A 309 -13.60 -11.44 4.83
CA SER A 309 -14.21 -10.95 6.08
C SER A 309 -14.06 -9.42 6.16
N LEU A 310 -15.10 -8.69 5.78
CA LEU A 310 -15.19 -7.23 5.87
C LEU A 310 -16.20 -6.85 6.94
N LYS A 311 -15.75 -6.24 8.04
CA LYS A 311 -16.63 -5.82 9.13
C LYS A 311 -17.26 -4.47 8.84
N ASN A 312 -16.44 -3.50 8.43
CA ASN A 312 -16.85 -2.10 8.27
C ASN A 312 -17.27 -1.80 6.83
N LEU A 313 -16.65 -2.45 5.85
CA LEU A 313 -16.97 -2.27 4.43
C LEU A 313 -18.15 -3.12 3.93
N LYS A 314 -18.75 -3.99 4.75
CA LYS A 314 -19.80 -4.93 4.31
C LYS A 314 -20.98 -4.23 3.61
N ASN A 315 -21.51 -3.18 4.24
CA ASN A 315 -22.67 -2.42 3.71
C ASN A 315 -22.28 -1.50 2.55
N SER A 316 -21.01 -1.09 2.48
CA SER A 316 -20.49 -0.33 1.34
C SER A 316 -20.36 -1.23 0.11
N ILE A 317 -19.86 -2.46 0.30
CA ILE A 317 -19.65 -3.43 -0.77
C ILE A 317 -20.97 -3.89 -1.40
N SER A 318 -22.08 -3.95 -0.67
CA SER A 318 -23.38 -4.28 -1.29
C SER A 318 -23.86 -3.24 -2.31
N ARG A 319 -23.27 -2.03 -2.28
CA ARG A 319 -23.55 -0.92 -3.19
C ARG A 319 -22.36 -0.60 -4.11
N VAL A 320 -21.46 -1.55 -4.29
CA VAL A 320 -20.31 -1.38 -5.18
C VAL A 320 -20.77 -1.28 -6.64
N GLU A 321 -20.24 -0.29 -7.33
CA GLU A 321 -20.37 -0.15 -8.77
C GLU A 321 -19.12 -0.72 -9.45
N TYR A 322 -19.32 -1.49 -10.51
CA TYR A 322 -18.23 -2.07 -11.31
C TYR A 322 -18.14 -1.31 -12.63
N ILE A 323 -17.03 -0.60 -12.82
CA ILE A 323 -16.77 0.18 -14.04
C ILE A 323 -15.65 -0.50 -14.81
N THR A 324 -15.80 -0.58 -16.12
CA THR A 324 -14.80 -1.15 -17.02
C THR A 324 -14.26 -0.07 -17.94
N ILE A 325 -12.93 0.03 -18.03
CA ILE A 325 -12.22 0.92 -18.94
C ILE A 325 -11.51 0.05 -19.99
N LYS A 326 -11.93 0.13 -21.25
CA LYS A 326 -11.34 -0.53 -22.43
C LYS A 326 -10.83 0.47 -23.46
N SER A 327 -11.34 1.71 -23.42
CA SER A 327 -10.98 2.82 -24.31
C SER A 327 -10.79 4.13 -23.52
N LEU A 328 -10.24 5.16 -24.17
CA LEU A 328 -10.12 6.49 -23.55
C LEU A 328 -11.49 7.15 -23.35
N ASP A 329 -12.48 6.83 -24.17
CA ASP A 329 -13.84 7.39 -24.07
C ASP A 329 -14.54 6.93 -22.80
N ASP A 330 -14.25 5.72 -22.32
CA ASP A 330 -14.80 5.20 -21.06
C ASP A 330 -14.43 6.09 -19.86
N LEU A 331 -13.32 6.83 -19.92
CA LEU A 331 -12.90 7.76 -18.86
C LEU A 331 -13.84 8.97 -18.70
N THR A 332 -14.64 9.28 -19.73
CA THR A 332 -15.61 10.39 -19.68
C THR A 332 -16.81 10.11 -18.78
N THR A 333 -17.03 8.83 -18.43
CA THR A 333 -18.09 8.41 -17.51
C THR A 333 -17.78 8.71 -16.05
N LEU A 334 -16.52 9.05 -15.73
CA LEU A 334 -16.05 9.32 -14.38
C LEU A 334 -16.18 10.81 -14.04
N SER A 335 -16.42 11.12 -12.76
CA SER A 335 -16.38 12.51 -12.29
C SER A 335 -14.96 13.10 -12.46
N PRO A 336 -14.79 14.42 -12.55
CA PRO A 336 -13.47 15.04 -12.78
C PRO A 336 -12.38 14.61 -11.77
N ASN A 337 -12.77 14.44 -10.49
CA ASN A 337 -11.84 14.01 -9.45
C ASN A 337 -11.44 12.52 -9.63
N GLU A 338 -12.41 11.64 -9.81
CA GLU A 338 -12.16 10.21 -10.04
C GLU A 338 -11.37 10.00 -11.34
N ARG A 339 -11.73 10.71 -12.40
CA ARG A 339 -11.02 10.69 -13.68
C ARG A 339 -9.55 11.06 -13.52
N GLY A 340 -9.24 12.12 -12.78
CA GLY A 340 -7.85 12.53 -12.56
C GLY A 340 -7.02 11.48 -11.81
N VAL A 341 -7.63 10.71 -10.92
CA VAL A 341 -6.98 9.60 -10.19
C VAL A 341 -6.80 8.38 -11.10
N VAL A 342 -7.83 8.06 -11.90
CA VAL A 342 -7.79 6.93 -12.83
C VAL A 342 -6.80 7.19 -13.97
N GLU A 343 -6.72 8.41 -14.49
CA GLU A 343 -5.72 8.80 -15.49
C GLU A 343 -4.30 8.67 -14.94
N GLU A 344 -4.04 9.06 -13.69
CA GLU A 344 -2.74 8.86 -13.01
C GLU A 344 -2.42 7.35 -12.84
N PHE A 345 -3.42 6.56 -12.47
CA PHE A 345 -3.32 5.11 -12.39
C PHE A 345 -3.08 4.43 -13.75
N ILE A 346 -3.59 4.97 -14.85
CA ILE A 346 -3.33 4.39 -16.17
C ILE A 346 -1.98 4.87 -16.69
N TYR A 347 -1.63 6.14 -16.48
CA TYR A 347 -0.38 6.72 -16.99
C TYR A 347 0.86 6.09 -16.35
N ALA A 348 0.79 5.76 -15.06
CA ALA A 348 1.80 4.96 -14.35
C ALA A 348 3.23 5.49 -14.34
N ARG A 349 3.42 6.78 -14.67
CA ARG A 349 4.73 7.43 -14.63
C ARG A 349 4.80 8.33 -13.40
N PRO A 350 5.87 8.23 -12.60
CA PRO A 350 6.17 9.27 -11.61
C PRO A 350 6.26 10.64 -12.26
N TRP A 351 5.69 11.66 -11.62
CA TRP A 351 5.62 13.00 -12.18
C TRP A 351 7.01 13.61 -12.42
N TRP A 352 8.06 13.17 -11.72
CA TRP A 352 9.42 13.70 -11.92
C TRP A 352 10.12 13.16 -13.17
N LEU A 353 9.49 12.26 -13.93
CA LEU A 353 9.99 11.77 -15.22
C LEU A 353 9.29 12.44 -16.43
N THR A 354 8.53 13.51 -16.19
CA THR A 354 7.90 14.32 -17.26
C THR A 354 8.75 15.50 -17.65
#